data_AF-A0A183AK52-F1
#
_entry.id   AF-A0A183AK52-F1
#
_cell.length_a   1.000
_cell.length_b   1.000
_cell.length_c   1.000
_cell.angle_alpha   90.00
_cell.angle_beta   90.00
_cell.angle_gamma   90.00
#
_symmetry.space_group_name_H-M   'P 1'
#
loop_
_entity.id
_entity.type
_entity.pdbx_description
1 polymer ?
#
loop_
_entity_poly.entity_id
_entity_poly.type
_entity_poly.pdbx_seq_one_letter_code
_entity_poly.pdbx_strand_id
1 'polypeptide(L)'
;MVSVKGDAPVKKNNPDDIWDIDEIPEGTQFEDIHDPRPQPEYDLFYKQSVTAEDIYLQMGLKNPTTASCEFLVARIKLPGTKSDDIKLDVKEKFLDLRTPKL
;
A
#
# COMPACT_ATOMS: atom_id res chain seq x y z
N MET A 1 -6.99 -36.06 26.34
CA MET A 1 -8.46 -35.86 26.44
C MET A 1 -8.65 -34.51 27.11
N VAL A 2 -9.31 -33.48 26.57
CA VAL A 2 -10.03 -33.23 25.32
C VAL A 2 -9.95 -31.70 25.10
N SER A 3 -9.92 -31.29 23.85
CA SER A 3 -9.78 -29.91 23.37
C SER A 3 -10.94 -29.00 23.84
N VAL A 4 -10.66 -27.78 24.30
CA VAL A 4 -11.68 -26.72 24.47
C VAL A 4 -11.62 -25.83 23.23
N LYS A 5 -12.67 -25.95 22.41
CA LYS A 5 -12.89 -25.24 21.15
C LYS A 5 -13.31 -23.81 21.46
N GLY A 6 -12.50 -22.83 21.07
CA GLY A 6 -12.86 -21.41 21.11
C GLY A 6 -13.94 -21.12 20.07
N ASP A 7 -15.06 -20.54 20.51
CA ASP A 7 -16.17 -20.09 19.67
C ASP A 7 -15.83 -18.72 19.08
N ALA A 8 -15.81 -18.61 17.75
CA ALA A 8 -15.67 -17.35 17.03
C ALA A 8 -17.06 -16.86 16.59
N PRO A 9 -17.37 -15.56 16.70
CA PRO A 9 -18.72 -15.05 16.46
C PRO A 9 -19.12 -15.19 15.00
N VAL A 10 -20.25 -15.86 14.77
CA VAL A 10 -20.87 -16.03 13.45
C VAL A 10 -21.37 -14.67 12.94
N LYS A 11 -20.70 -14.13 11.91
CA LYS A 11 -21.13 -12.92 11.19
C LYS A 11 -22.49 -13.20 10.51
N LYS A 12 -23.47 -12.31 10.70
CA LYS A 12 -24.79 -12.40 10.06
C LYS A 12 -24.73 -11.69 8.71
N ASN A 13 -24.82 -12.44 7.62
CA ASN A 13 -24.79 -11.91 6.27
C ASN A 13 -26.21 -11.65 5.77
N ASN A 14 -26.42 -10.53 5.08
CA ASN A 14 -27.71 -10.21 4.47
C ASN A 14 -27.97 -11.18 3.29
N PRO A 15 -29.20 -11.68 3.13
CA PRO A 15 -29.54 -12.63 2.07
C PRO A 15 -29.53 -12.00 0.67
N ASP A 16 -29.53 -10.68 0.57
CA ASP A 16 -29.47 -9.92 -0.69
C ASP A 16 -28.03 -9.51 -1.07
N ASP A 17 -27.05 -9.73 -0.18
CA ASP A 17 -25.65 -9.43 -0.47
C ASP A 17 -25.01 -10.61 -1.20
N ILE A 18 -24.50 -10.36 -2.41
CA ILE A 18 -23.92 -11.41 -3.25
C ILE A 18 -22.51 -11.79 -2.76
N TRP A 19 -21.83 -10.89 -2.02
CA TRP A 19 -20.45 -11.08 -1.54
C TRP A 19 -20.31 -10.63 -0.09
N ASP A 20 -19.63 -11.42 0.75
CA ASP A 20 -19.19 -10.93 2.06
C ASP A 20 -18.03 -9.94 1.89
N ILE A 21 -17.90 -8.97 2.79
CA ILE A 21 -16.86 -7.94 2.75
C ILE A 21 -15.46 -8.59 2.86
N ASP A 22 -15.36 -9.72 3.56
CA ASP A 22 -14.14 -10.55 3.67
C ASP A 22 -13.83 -11.31 2.36
N GLU A 23 -14.84 -11.58 1.53
CA GLU A 23 -14.71 -12.30 0.24
C GLU A 23 -14.35 -11.38 -0.93
N ILE A 24 -14.52 -10.07 -0.77
CA ILE A 24 -14.11 -9.09 -1.78
C ILE A 24 -12.59 -8.89 -1.66
N PRO A 25 -11.79 -9.28 -2.66
CA PRO A 25 -10.36 -9.02 -2.64
C PRO A 25 -10.12 -7.53 -2.50
N GLU A 26 -9.27 -7.13 -1.55
CA GLU A 26 -8.95 -5.74 -1.30
C GLU A 26 -8.15 -5.16 -2.49
N GLY A 27 -8.86 -4.69 -3.53
CA GLY A 27 -8.26 -4.07 -4.71
C GLY A 27 -7.47 -5.01 -5.62
N THR A 28 -7.13 -4.50 -6.81
CA THR A 28 -6.42 -5.21 -7.89
C THR A 28 -5.00 -5.57 -7.45
N GLN A 29 -4.85 -6.75 -6.84
CA GLN A 29 -3.55 -7.37 -6.47
C GLN A 29 -2.67 -7.65 -7.71
N PHE A 30 -3.24 -7.57 -8.89
CA PHE A 30 -2.59 -7.75 -10.17
C PHE A 30 -2.70 -6.44 -10.95
N GLU A 31 -1.65 -6.09 -11.71
CA GLU A 31 -1.77 -5.12 -12.79
C GLU A 31 -3.05 -5.42 -13.55
N ASP A 32 -3.91 -4.42 -13.72
CA ASP A 32 -5.13 -4.58 -14.49
C ASP A 32 -4.70 -4.82 -15.94
N ILE A 33 -4.57 -6.11 -16.29
CA ILE A 33 -4.07 -6.60 -17.57
C ILE A 33 -4.96 -6.13 -18.74
N HIS A 34 -6.12 -5.55 -18.41
CA HIS A 34 -7.10 -4.99 -19.34
C HIS A 34 -7.12 -3.46 -19.33
N ASP A 35 -6.25 -2.79 -18.58
CA ASP A 35 -6.15 -1.34 -18.60
C ASP A 35 -5.37 -0.86 -19.84
N PRO A 36 -6.00 -0.12 -20.75
CA PRO A 36 -5.33 0.38 -21.95
C PRO A 36 -4.37 1.56 -21.67
N ARG A 37 -4.29 2.05 -20.43
CA ARG A 37 -3.46 3.21 -20.07
C ARG A 37 -1.98 2.81 -19.98
N PRO A 38 -1.07 3.63 -20.55
CA PRO A 38 0.36 3.38 -20.41
C PRO A 38 0.79 3.57 -18.94
N GLN A 39 1.69 2.70 -18.48
CA GLN A 39 2.28 2.88 -17.17
C GLN A 39 3.17 4.12 -17.14
N PRO A 40 2.98 5.04 -16.18
CA PRO A 40 3.83 6.20 -16.05
C PRO A 40 5.23 5.80 -15.56
N GLU A 41 6.23 6.60 -15.91
CA GLU A 41 7.57 6.42 -15.35
C GLU A 41 7.57 6.76 -13.86
N TYR A 42 7.99 5.83 -13.01
CA TYR A 42 8.05 6.00 -11.56
C TYR A 42 9.42 5.65 -11.00
N ASP A 43 9.84 6.40 -9.98
CA ASP A 43 11.05 6.16 -9.19
C ASP A 43 10.64 5.86 -7.74
N LEU A 44 11.21 4.82 -7.13
CA LEU A 44 11.01 4.50 -5.71
C LEU A 44 12.27 4.85 -4.91
N PHE A 45 12.11 5.66 -3.88
CA PHE A 45 13.18 6.07 -2.97
C PHE A 45 12.87 5.63 -1.54
N TYR A 46 13.87 5.09 -0.86
CA TYR A 46 13.81 4.82 0.57
C TYR A 46 14.44 5.98 1.32
N LYS A 47 13.70 6.57 2.26
CA LYS A 47 14.18 7.67 3.10
C LYS A 47 14.25 7.21 4.55
N GLN A 48 15.39 7.50 5.17
CA GLN A 48 15.66 7.21 6.57
C GLN A 48 15.86 8.52 7.34
N SER A 49 15.23 8.63 8.51
CA SER A 49 15.47 9.75 9.40
C SER A 49 16.58 9.38 10.38
N VAL A 50 17.83 9.67 10.00
CA VAL A 50 19.01 9.47 10.85
C VAL A 50 19.34 10.72 11.64
N THR A 51 19.56 10.59 12.95
CA THR A 51 20.11 11.67 13.78
C THR A 51 21.62 11.54 13.94
N ALA A 52 22.27 12.58 14.43
CA ALA A 52 23.71 12.54 14.71
C ALA A 52 24.07 11.47 15.76
N GLU A 53 23.15 11.16 16.69
CA GLU A 53 23.33 10.10 17.69
C GLU A 53 23.33 8.70 17.05
N ASP A 54 22.50 8.48 16.02
CA ASP A 54 22.50 7.23 15.25
C ASP A 54 23.83 7.04 14.50
N ILE A 55 24.33 8.10 13.85
CA ILE A 55 25.53 8.03 13.00
C ILE A 55 26.82 8.00 13.83
N TYR A 56 26.90 8.84 14.86
CA TYR A 56 28.14 9.08 15.58
C TYR A 56 28.25 8.27 16.88
N LEU A 57 27.12 7.99 17.54
CA LEU A 57 27.11 7.27 18.81
C LEU A 57 26.54 5.85 18.68
N GLN A 58 25.98 5.47 17.52
CA GLN A 58 25.30 4.19 17.28
C GLN A 58 24.27 3.83 18.38
N MET A 59 23.67 4.86 18.99
CA MET A 59 22.77 4.73 20.15
C MET A 59 21.33 4.45 19.74
N GLY A 60 20.86 5.06 18.64
CA GLY A 60 19.61 4.62 18.05
C GLY A 60 19.91 3.44 17.14
N LEU A 61 19.14 2.37 17.32
CA LEU A 61 19.28 1.07 16.64
C LEU A 61 18.98 1.14 15.13
N LYS A 62 19.22 2.29 14.50
CA LYS A 62 19.06 2.57 13.08
C LYS A 62 20.38 2.27 12.39
N ASN A 63 20.36 1.38 11.41
CA ASN A 63 21.53 1.07 10.59
C ASN A 63 21.38 1.74 9.21
N PRO A 64 22.44 1.91 8.41
CA PRO A 64 22.34 2.49 7.07
C PRO A 64 21.75 1.52 6.04
N THR A 65 21.14 0.41 6.46
CA THR A 65 20.48 -0.51 5.52
C THR A 65 19.05 -0.09 5.26
N THR A 66 18.54 -0.50 4.10
CA THR A 66 17.14 -0.29 3.69
C THR A 66 16.14 -0.85 4.71
N ALA A 67 16.55 -1.83 5.54
CA ALA A 67 15.71 -2.39 6.61
C ALA A 67 15.38 -1.39 7.75
N SER A 68 16.11 -0.29 7.87
CA SER A 68 15.83 0.78 8.85
C SER A 68 15.20 2.03 8.23
N CYS A 69 14.80 1.99 6.95
CA CYS A 69 14.10 3.10 6.30
C CYS A 69 12.63 3.16 6.75
N GLU A 70 12.25 4.29 7.34
CA GLU A 70 10.90 4.53 7.86
C GLU A 70 9.93 4.99 6.77
N PHE A 71 10.46 5.53 5.66
CA PHE A 71 9.66 6.16 4.62
C PHE A 71 9.96 5.55 3.24
N LEU A 72 8.90 5.15 2.53
CA LEU A 72 8.92 4.87 1.10
C LEU A 72 8.37 6.08 0.36
N VAL A 73 9.15 6.62 -0.59
CA VAL A 73 8.78 7.78 -1.40
C VAL A 73 8.68 7.34 -2.85
N ALA A 74 7.46 7.31 -3.39
CA ALA A 74 7.21 7.05 -4.80
C ALA A 74 7.12 8.38 -5.57
N ARG A 75 7.98 8.59 -6.56
CA ARG A 75 7.93 9.73 -7.47
C ARG A 75 7.42 9.28 -8.82
N ILE A 76 6.21 9.69 -9.18
CA ILE A 76 5.54 9.27 -10.41
C ILE A 76 5.52 10.47 -11.37
N LYS A 77 6.04 10.30 -12.58
CA LYS A 77 6.09 11.35 -13.60
C LYS A 77 4.81 11.31 -14.43
N LEU A 78 4.00 12.37 -14.31
CA LEU A 78 2.74 12.54 -15.04
C LEU A 78 2.78 13.84 -15.86
N PRO A 79 3.44 13.85 -17.03
CA PRO A 79 3.48 15.04 -17.87
C PRO A 79 2.07 15.37 -18.39
N GLY A 80 1.62 16.62 -18.20
CA GLY A 80 0.35 17.10 -18.76
C GLY A 80 -0.93 16.73 -17.99
N THR A 81 -0.79 16.17 -16.79
CA THR A 81 -1.89 15.97 -15.83
C THR A 81 -1.91 17.08 -14.78
N LYS A 82 -3.10 17.58 -14.44
CA LYS A 82 -3.28 18.55 -13.34
C LYS A 82 -3.45 17.80 -12.03
N SER A 83 -3.01 18.39 -10.92
CA SER A 83 -3.11 17.78 -9.58
C SER A 83 -4.55 17.41 -9.18
N ASP A 84 -5.54 18.15 -9.66
CA ASP A 84 -6.97 17.92 -9.37
C ASP A 84 -7.52 16.64 -10.00
N ASP A 85 -6.93 16.18 -11.10
CA ASP A 85 -7.38 15.00 -11.85
C ASP A 85 -6.72 13.70 -11.35
N ILE A 86 -5.89 13.75 -10.30
CA ILE A 86 -5.17 12.58 -9.80
C ILE A 86 -5.99 11.93 -8.68
N LYS A 87 -6.41 10.69 -8.88
CA LYS A 87 -6.99 9.86 -7.82
C LYS A 87 -5.90 8.97 -7.23
N LEU A 88 -5.61 9.16 -5.96
CA LEU A 88 -4.66 8.35 -5.19
C LEU A 88 -5.41 7.58 -4.10
N ASP A 89 -5.34 6.26 -4.15
CA ASP A 89 -5.83 5.37 -3.10
C ASP A 89 -4.62 4.68 -2.46
N VAL A 90 -4.44 4.91 -1.15
CA VAL A 90 -3.35 4.33 -0.36
C VAL A 90 -3.96 3.36 0.63
N LYS A 91 -3.65 2.07 0.48
CA LYS A 91 -4.00 1.03 1.45
C LYS A 91 -2.74 0.41 2.04
N GLU A 92 -2.91 -0.45 3.04
CA GLU A 92 -1.78 -1.04 3.78
C GLU A 92 -0.79 -1.78 2.86
N LYS A 93 -1.31 -2.43 1.81
CA LYS A 93 -0.51 -3.29 0.92
C LYS A 93 -0.44 -2.79 -0.53
N PHE A 94 -1.13 -1.71 -0.88
CA PHE A 94 -1.17 -1.24 -2.25
C PHE A 94 -1.35 0.26 -2.38
N LEU A 95 -0.86 0.76 -3.51
CA LEU A 95 -0.91 2.16 -3.93
C LEU A 95 -1.53 2.18 -5.32
N ASP A 96 -2.76 2.68 -5.45
CA ASP A 96 -3.44 2.83 -6.74
C ASP A 96 -3.43 4.32 -7.11
N LEU A 97 -2.73 4.65 -8.19
CA LEU A 97 -2.75 5.98 -8.79
C LEU A 97 -3.48 5.89 -10.13
N ARG A 98 -4.56 6.64 -10.28
CA ARG A 98 -5.35 6.71 -11.51
C ARG A 98 -5.49 8.15 -11.97
N THR A 99 -5.25 8.34 -13.27
CA THR A 99 -5.55 9.58 -13.99
C THR A 99 -6.65 9.33 -15.02
N PRO A 100 -7.57 10.29 -15.25
CA PRO A 100 -8.65 10.18 -16.22
C PRO A 100 -8.17 10.36 -17.67
N LYS A 101 -6.91 10.71 -17.86
CA LYS A 101 -6.34 11.10 -19.14
C LYS A 101 -5.44 9.99 -19.70
N LEU A 102 -5.73 9.59 -20.93
CA LEU A 102 -4.84 8.82 -21.82
C LEU A 102 -3.81 9.75 -22.47
#